data_AF-A0A519WBN5-F1
#
_entry.id   AF-A0A519WBN5-F1
#
_cell.length_a   1.000
_cell.length_b   1.000
_cell.length_c   1.000
_cell.angle_alpha   90.00
_cell.angle_beta   90.00
_cell.angle_gamma   90.00
#
_symmetry.space_group_name_H-M   'P 1'
#
loop_
_entity.id
_entity.type
_entity.pdbx_description
1 polymer ?
#
loop_
_entity_poly.entity_id
_entity_poly.type
_entity_poly.pdbx_seq_one_letter_code
_entity_poly.pdbx_strand_id
1 'polypeptide(L)'
;MINRATYQAAQIVAPTIETHFAEHLAEASAKGELDLAPQPPARVIEAILDAAFWSSLRKEEGHSPKISIAFLPPEQATKSLLFKQNLPLNPNVLTKLAPGVERGGIHIGVWHDGYDLHVWGTTLNIPNYCFVVDVSEPGLLVIKHRRIYGFGKYTNVAVLKGDQIKIVEDKSAISADCPSMLLSLLDLTAHSYWNDSANILIQLAVSMRAHGRGGAVLVVPDGTKDWEQSVIHPISYA
;
A
#
# COMPACT_ATOMS: atom_id res chain seq x y z
N MET A 1 -20.36 16.84 4.49
CA MET A 1 -19.98 17.39 3.17
C MET A 1 -18.57 16.93 2.84
N ILE A 2 -18.36 16.17 1.74
CA ILE A 2 -17.00 15.82 1.26
C ILE A 2 -16.26 17.12 0.92
N ASN A 3 -15.20 17.44 1.67
CA ASN A 3 -14.34 18.57 1.37
C ASN A 3 -13.75 18.39 -0.04
N ARG A 4 -13.70 19.48 -0.81
CA ARG A 4 -13.05 19.48 -2.12
C ARG A 4 -11.58 19.14 -1.91
N ALA A 5 -11.12 18.04 -2.52
CA ALA A 5 -9.72 17.66 -2.42
C ALA A 5 -8.84 18.78 -2.98
N THR A 6 -7.77 19.09 -2.27
CA THR A 6 -6.79 20.09 -2.71
C THR A 6 -5.49 19.43 -3.17
N TYR A 7 -5.30 18.16 -2.85
CA TYR A 7 -4.19 17.36 -3.33
C TYR A 7 -4.41 16.91 -4.78
N GLN A 8 -3.81 17.62 -5.73
CA GLN A 8 -4.01 17.41 -7.17
C GLN A 8 -3.68 15.99 -7.65
N ALA A 9 -2.65 15.35 -7.09
CA ALA A 9 -2.29 13.99 -7.49
C ALA A 9 -3.39 12.97 -7.14
N ALA A 10 -4.15 13.17 -6.05
CA ALA A 10 -5.31 12.34 -5.73
C ALA A 10 -6.39 12.44 -6.81
N GLN A 11 -6.69 13.66 -7.28
CA GLN A 11 -7.68 13.88 -8.33
C GLN A 11 -7.26 13.22 -9.66
N ILE A 12 -5.98 13.31 -10.02
CA ILE A 12 -5.43 12.73 -11.25
C ILE A 12 -5.48 11.20 -11.22
N VAL A 13 -5.13 10.58 -10.09
CA VAL A 13 -4.94 9.12 -10.01
C VAL A 13 -6.23 8.36 -9.68
N ALA A 14 -7.22 9.00 -9.06
CA ALA A 14 -8.42 8.33 -8.58
C ALA A 14 -9.20 7.52 -9.65
N PRO A 15 -9.45 8.03 -10.89
CA PRO A 15 -10.14 7.26 -11.92
C PRO A 15 -9.36 6.02 -12.36
N THR A 16 -8.03 6.12 -12.44
CA THR A 16 -7.16 5.00 -12.81
C THR A 16 -7.18 3.90 -11.75
N ILE A 17 -7.15 4.29 -10.47
CA ILE A 17 -7.25 3.34 -9.36
C ILE A 17 -8.65 2.71 -9.32
N GLU A 18 -9.72 3.48 -9.51
CA GLU A 18 -11.08 2.94 -9.57
C GLU A 18 -11.20 1.86 -10.66
N THR A 19 -10.68 2.14 -11.86
CA THR A 19 -10.68 1.19 -12.98
C THR A 19 -9.90 -0.07 -12.63
N HIS A 20 -8.70 0.08 -12.05
CA HIS A 20 -7.87 -1.05 -11.63
C HIS A 20 -8.59 -1.96 -10.63
N PHE A 21 -9.24 -1.39 -9.61
CA PHE A 21 -10.02 -2.18 -8.64
C PHE A 21 -11.26 -2.82 -9.28
N ALA A 22 -11.94 -2.14 -10.20
CA ALA A 22 -13.09 -2.68 -10.91
C ALA A 22 -12.72 -3.92 -11.73
N GLU A 23 -11.62 -3.87 -12.48
CA GLU A 23 -11.10 -5.00 -13.26
C GLU A 23 -10.77 -6.20 -12.37
N HIS A 24 -10.00 -5.97 -11.30
CA HIS A 24 -9.56 -7.05 -10.40
C HIS A 24 -10.72 -7.66 -9.60
N LEU A 25 -11.68 -6.85 -9.15
CA LEU A 25 -12.88 -7.34 -8.47
C LEU A 25 -13.77 -8.15 -9.42
N ALA A 26 -13.91 -7.72 -10.68
CA ALA A 26 -14.67 -8.46 -11.69
C ALA A 26 -14.01 -9.81 -12.01
N GLU A 27 -12.68 -9.84 -12.18
CA GLU A 27 -11.93 -11.09 -12.38
C GLU A 27 -12.03 -12.03 -11.19
N ALA A 28 -11.90 -11.52 -9.96
CA ALA A 28 -12.02 -12.32 -8.75
C ALA A 28 -13.43 -12.88 -8.58
N SER A 29 -14.46 -12.07 -8.85
CA SER A 29 -15.85 -12.51 -8.83
C SER A 29 -16.11 -13.61 -9.86
N ALA A 30 -15.58 -13.48 -11.08
CA ALA A 30 -15.69 -14.50 -12.12
C ALA A 30 -15.00 -15.83 -11.75
N LYS A 31 -13.94 -15.78 -10.93
CA LYS A 31 -13.25 -16.97 -10.39
C LYS A 31 -13.97 -17.61 -9.19
N GLY A 32 -15.07 -17.01 -8.72
CA GLY A 32 -15.85 -17.52 -7.58
C GLY A 32 -15.26 -17.19 -6.22
N GLU A 33 -14.42 -16.16 -6.14
CA GLU A 33 -13.78 -15.75 -4.89
C GLU A 33 -14.81 -15.18 -3.89
N LEU A 34 -14.59 -15.48 -2.61
CA LEU A 34 -15.46 -15.06 -1.51
C LEU A 34 -14.84 -13.90 -0.72
N ASP A 35 -15.69 -13.21 0.05
CA ASP A 35 -15.30 -12.11 0.94
C ASP A 35 -14.57 -10.97 0.19
N LEU A 36 -15.16 -10.53 -0.93
CA LEU A 36 -14.66 -9.42 -1.72
C LEU A 36 -15.07 -8.08 -1.11
N ALA A 37 -14.12 -7.16 -1.05
CA ALA A 37 -14.35 -5.80 -0.62
C ALA A 37 -15.24 -5.03 -1.61
N PRO A 38 -15.96 -3.99 -1.15
CA PRO A 38 -16.70 -3.10 -2.03
C PRO A 38 -15.76 -2.35 -2.96
N GLN A 39 -16.20 -2.15 -4.20
CA GLN A 39 -15.48 -1.31 -5.16
C GLN A 39 -15.45 0.14 -4.66
N PRO A 40 -14.27 0.76 -4.50
CA PRO A 40 -14.16 2.15 -4.10
C PRO A 40 -14.46 3.09 -5.29
N PRO A 41 -15.46 3.99 -5.20
CA PRO A 41 -15.67 4.99 -6.24
C PRO A 41 -14.51 5.99 -6.31
N ALA A 42 -14.23 6.57 -7.49
CA ALA A 42 -13.16 7.55 -7.66
C ALA A 42 -13.26 8.72 -6.66
N ARG A 43 -14.46 9.23 -6.40
CA ARG A 43 -14.70 10.29 -5.40
C ARG A 43 -14.25 9.90 -3.99
N VAL A 44 -14.42 8.62 -3.64
CA VAL A 44 -14.00 8.10 -2.33
C VAL A 44 -12.50 7.94 -2.27
N ILE A 45 -11.89 7.39 -3.32
CA ILE A 45 -10.43 7.27 -3.46
C ILE A 45 -9.79 8.65 -3.32
N GLU A 46 -10.28 9.65 -4.07
CA GLU A 46 -9.80 11.03 -4.02
C GLU A 46 -9.86 11.61 -2.60
N ALA A 47 -10.99 11.49 -1.91
CA ALA A 47 -11.18 12.02 -0.57
C ALA A 47 -10.31 11.33 0.49
N ILE A 48 -10.12 10.02 0.39
CA ILE A 48 -9.22 9.28 1.29
C ILE A 48 -7.77 9.69 1.06
N LEU A 49 -7.34 9.78 -0.21
CA LEU A 49 -5.97 10.18 -0.56
C LEU A 49 -5.68 11.62 -0.13
N ASP A 50 -6.62 12.55 -0.30
CA ASP A 50 -6.47 13.94 0.15
C ASP A 50 -6.33 14.02 1.67
N ALA A 51 -7.24 13.38 2.42
CA ALA A 51 -7.20 13.37 3.88
C ALA A 51 -5.91 12.72 4.40
N ALA A 52 -5.48 11.59 3.80
CA ALA A 52 -4.25 10.89 4.14
C ALA A 52 -3.02 11.78 3.85
N PHE A 53 -2.93 12.39 2.67
CA PHE A 53 -1.82 13.26 2.29
C PHE A 53 -1.66 14.42 3.26
N TRP A 54 -2.73 15.17 3.52
CA TRP A 54 -2.65 16.31 4.43
C TRP A 54 -2.46 15.90 5.89
N SER A 55 -2.90 14.70 6.28
CA SER A 55 -2.56 14.15 7.61
C SER A 55 -1.06 13.84 7.70
N SER A 56 -0.45 13.29 6.65
CA SER A 56 0.98 12.89 6.61
C SER A 56 1.96 14.04 6.83
N LEU A 57 1.56 15.27 6.46
CA LEU A 57 2.36 16.48 6.61
C LEU A 57 2.24 17.13 8.00
N ARG A 58 1.32 16.66 8.83
CA ARG A 58 1.11 17.16 10.19
C ARG A 58 1.99 16.41 11.18
N LYS A 59 2.00 16.88 12.42
CA LYS A 59 2.66 16.22 13.54
C LYS A 59 1.68 16.02 14.68
N GLU A 60 1.79 14.89 15.35
CA GLU A 60 1.15 14.59 16.62
C GLU A 60 2.26 14.18 17.59
N GLU A 61 2.31 14.79 18.78
CA GLU A 61 3.36 14.54 19.78
C GLU A 61 4.81 14.69 19.22
N GLY A 62 4.99 15.52 18.19
CA GLY A 62 6.28 15.74 17.53
C GLY A 62 6.64 14.73 16.44
N HIS A 63 5.85 13.66 16.28
CA HIS A 63 6.05 12.60 15.29
C HIS A 63 5.13 12.80 14.08
N SER A 64 5.62 12.40 12.89
CA SER A 64 4.79 12.36 11.69
C SER A 64 3.87 11.14 11.76
N PRO A 65 2.58 11.28 11.44
CA PRO A 65 1.63 10.18 11.59
C PRO A 65 1.93 9.07 10.59
N LYS A 66 1.96 7.83 11.09
CA LYS A 66 1.96 6.62 10.28
C LYS A 66 0.63 5.91 10.48
N ILE A 67 -0.14 5.82 9.40
CA ILE A 67 -1.50 5.29 9.44
C ILE A 67 -1.72 4.38 8.25
N SER A 68 -2.60 3.40 8.42
CA SER A 68 -3.15 2.62 7.33
C SER A 68 -4.67 2.82 7.33
N ILE A 69 -5.25 3.16 6.19
CA ILE A 69 -6.69 3.41 6.03
C ILE A 69 -7.24 2.33 5.13
N ALA A 70 -8.31 1.65 5.54
CA ALA A 70 -9.00 0.64 4.75
C ALA A 70 -10.44 1.10 4.46
N PHE A 71 -10.87 1.00 3.20
CA PHE A 71 -12.24 1.31 2.80
C PHE A 71 -13.11 0.04 2.81
N LEU A 72 -14.00 -0.05 3.80
CA LEU A 72 -14.90 -1.17 4.00
C LEU A 72 -16.02 -0.80 5.00
N PRO A 73 -17.21 -1.41 4.90
CA PRO A 73 -18.23 -1.28 5.92
C PRO A 73 -17.79 -1.99 7.22
N PRO A 74 -18.22 -1.50 8.40
CA PRO A 74 -17.87 -2.14 9.67
C PRO A 74 -18.37 -3.60 9.75
N GLU A 75 -19.44 -3.95 9.05
CA GLU A 75 -20.00 -5.31 9.01
C GLU A 75 -19.08 -6.33 8.31
N GLN A 76 -18.18 -5.88 7.42
CA GLN A 76 -17.18 -6.73 6.77
C GLN A 76 -15.85 -6.79 7.54
N ALA A 77 -15.69 -5.97 8.58
CA ALA A 77 -14.49 -5.99 9.40
C ALA A 77 -14.58 -7.11 10.44
N THR A 78 -13.57 -7.99 10.50
CA THR A 78 -13.45 -9.00 11.56
C THR A 78 -12.50 -8.50 12.66
N LYS A 79 -12.84 -8.73 13.94
CA LYS A 79 -12.07 -8.22 15.10
C LYS A 79 -11.91 -6.69 15.10
N SER A 80 -12.97 -5.98 14.71
CA SER A 80 -13.01 -4.52 14.71
C SER A 80 -13.20 -3.92 16.10
N LEU A 81 -12.56 -2.78 16.34
CA LEU A 81 -12.87 -1.89 17.46
C LEU A 81 -13.67 -0.71 16.91
N LEU A 82 -14.96 -0.66 17.25
CA LEU A 82 -15.86 0.39 16.80
C LEU A 82 -15.78 1.60 17.72
N PHE A 83 -15.76 2.80 17.15
CA PHE A 83 -15.95 4.00 17.93
C PHE A 83 -17.42 4.14 18.33
N LYS A 84 -17.65 4.71 19.52
CA LYS A 84 -19.01 5.01 19.98
C LYS A 84 -19.73 5.97 19.02
N GLN A 85 -18.98 6.87 18.38
CA GLN A 85 -19.47 7.82 17.39
C GLN A 85 -18.53 7.80 16.20
N ASN A 86 -19.09 7.79 15.00
CA ASN A 86 -18.33 7.92 13.77
C ASN A 86 -17.64 9.28 13.74
N LEU A 87 -16.37 9.29 13.37
CA LEU A 87 -15.57 10.51 13.24
C LEU A 87 -15.54 10.95 11.77
N PRO A 88 -15.55 12.25 11.48
CA PRO A 88 -15.43 12.72 10.10
C PRO A 88 -14.06 12.33 9.51
N LEU A 89 -14.03 11.91 8.24
CA LEU A 89 -12.78 11.70 7.54
C LEU A 89 -12.14 13.06 7.20
N ASN A 90 -11.16 13.48 8.00
CA ASN A 90 -10.38 14.68 7.73
C ASN A 90 -8.95 14.58 8.32
N PRO A 91 -8.02 15.43 7.88
CA PRO A 91 -6.63 15.38 8.33
C PRO A 91 -6.45 15.49 9.84
N ASN A 92 -7.24 16.33 10.52
CA ASN A 92 -7.11 16.54 11.97
C ASN A 92 -7.42 15.25 12.75
N VAL A 93 -8.52 14.57 12.38
CA VAL A 93 -8.94 13.30 13.00
C VAL A 93 -7.89 12.23 12.75
N LEU A 94 -7.43 12.06 11.51
CA LEU A 94 -6.42 11.06 11.16
C LEU A 94 -5.10 11.28 11.91
N THR A 95 -4.63 12.53 12.01
CA THR A 95 -3.43 12.88 12.78
C THR A 95 -3.58 12.52 14.26
N LYS A 96 -4.76 12.77 14.87
CA LYS A 96 -5.03 12.44 16.27
C LYS A 96 -5.15 10.94 16.53
N LEU A 97 -5.61 10.16 15.55
CA LEU A 97 -5.72 8.71 15.66
C LEU A 97 -4.37 7.99 15.49
N ALA A 98 -3.42 8.63 14.79
CA ALA A 98 -2.18 7.98 14.36
C ALA A 98 -1.38 7.28 15.48
N PRO A 99 -1.16 7.87 16.68
CA PRO A 99 -0.43 7.19 17.75
C PRO A 99 -1.06 5.86 18.19
N GLY A 100 -2.38 5.71 18.03
CA GLY A 100 -3.12 4.50 18.39
C GLY A 100 -3.09 3.40 17.32
N VAL A 101 -2.62 3.69 16.10
CA VAL A 101 -2.68 2.77 14.95
C VAL A 101 -1.36 2.60 14.21
N GLU A 102 -0.25 3.11 14.74
CA GLU A 102 1.08 3.05 14.11
C GLU A 102 1.61 1.61 13.94
N ARG A 103 1.12 0.65 14.74
CA ARG A 103 1.53 -0.75 14.63
C ARG A 103 1.01 -1.35 13.32
N GLY A 104 1.91 -2.01 12.59
CA GLY A 104 1.57 -2.72 11.36
C GLY A 104 0.43 -3.71 11.54
N GLY A 105 -0.50 -3.73 10.59
CA GLY A 105 -1.68 -4.58 10.60
C GLY A 105 -2.91 -3.96 11.26
N ILE A 106 -2.81 -2.76 11.85
CA ILE A 106 -3.98 -1.99 12.30
C ILE A 106 -4.40 -1.05 11.17
N HIS A 107 -5.66 -1.16 10.75
CA HIS A 107 -6.27 -0.30 9.74
C HIS A 107 -7.34 0.58 10.35
N ILE A 108 -7.32 1.88 10.05
CA ILE A 108 -8.43 2.80 10.28
C ILE A 108 -9.53 2.44 9.27
N GLY A 109 -10.69 2.07 9.79
CA GLY A 109 -11.85 1.72 8.98
C GLY A 109 -12.59 2.96 8.52
N VAL A 110 -12.73 3.13 7.20
CA VAL A 110 -13.48 4.22 6.57
C VAL A 110 -14.64 3.64 5.78
N TRP A 111 -15.81 4.25 5.96
CA TRP A 111 -17.00 3.95 5.18
C TRP A 111 -17.76 5.23 4.84
N HIS A 112 -18.81 5.09 4.03
CA HIS A 112 -19.71 6.19 3.73
C HIS A 112 -21.16 5.83 4.07
N ASP A 113 -21.95 6.85 4.43
CA ASP A 113 -23.40 6.75 4.56
C ASP A 113 -24.14 7.16 3.27
N GLY A 114 -23.40 7.31 2.16
CA GLY A 114 -23.87 7.71 0.84
C GLY A 114 -23.51 9.15 0.49
N TYR A 115 -23.49 10.06 1.47
CA TYR A 115 -23.12 11.46 1.25
C TYR A 115 -21.75 11.80 1.81
N ASP A 116 -21.41 11.24 2.98
CA ASP A 116 -20.22 11.61 3.73
C ASP A 116 -19.38 10.41 4.16
N LEU A 117 -18.06 10.58 4.01
CA LEU A 117 -17.07 9.62 4.49
C LEU A 117 -16.81 9.83 5.97
N HIS A 118 -16.79 8.72 6.70
CA HIS A 118 -16.54 8.70 8.12
C HIS A 118 -15.60 7.56 8.51
N VAL A 119 -14.86 7.77 9.58
CA VAL A 119 -14.09 6.77 10.28
C VAL A 119 -15.00 6.10 11.32
N TRP A 120 -15.25 4.81 11.17
CA TRP A 120 -16.10 4.05 12.08
C TRP A 120 -15.30 3.37 13.21
N GLY A 121 -13.98 3.23 13.07
CA GLY A 121 -13.15 2.55 14.06
C GLY A 121 -11.85 2.01 13.48
N THR A 122 -11.35 0.91 14.04
CA THR A 122 -10.15 0.21 13.55
C THR A 122 -10.42 -1.29 13.36
N THR A 123 -9.61 -1.93 12.52
CA THR A 123 -9.66 -3.38 12.28
C THR A 123 -8.28 -3.97 12.04
N LEU A 124 -8.12 -5.24 12.37
CA LEU A 124 -6.94 -6.04 12.06
C LEU A 124 -7.11 -6.87 10.78
N ASN A 125 -8.35 -7.18 10.42
CA ASN A 125 -8.68 -8.03 9.28
C ASN A 125 -9.57 -7.25 8.31
N ILE A 126 -9.19 -7.29 7.04
CA ILE A 126 -9.90 -6.65 5.93
C ILE A 126 -10.21 -7.70 4.84
N PRO A 127 -11.31 -7.55 4.07
CA PRO A 127 -11.66 -8.48 3.01
C PRO A 127 -10.65 -8.50 1.85
N ASN A 128 -10.82 -9.46 0.96
CA ASN A 128 -9.99 -9.59 -0.24
C ASN A 128 -10.21 -8.39 -1.18
N TYR A 129 -9.14 -7.93 -1.83
CA TYR A 129 -9.16 -6.74 -2.69
C TYR A 129 -9.63 -5.45 -2.01
N CYS A 130 -9.57 -5.38 -0.67
CA CYS A 130 -9.88 -4.15 0.06
C CYS A 130 -8.92 -3.02 -0.31
N PHE A 131 -9.47 -1.84 -0.63
CA PHE A 131 -8.69 -0.65 -0.91
C PHE A 131 -8.04 -0.13 0.37
N VAL A 132 -6.71 -0.07 0.36
CA VAL A 132 -5.91 0.38 1.50
C VAL A 132 -4.95 1.48 1.08
N VAL A 133 -4.84 2.52 1.90
CA VAL A 133 -3.85 3.59 1.78
C VAL A 133 -2.95 3.60 3.01
N ASP A 134 -1.66 3.36 2.80
CA ASP A 134 -0.65 3.50 3.85
C ASP A 134 0.06 4.85 3.74
N VAL A 135 0.19 5.53 4.88
CA VAL A 135 1.08 6.66 5.08
C VAL A 135 2.33 6.15 5.80
N SER A 136 3.44 6.02 5.09
CA SER A 136 4.69 5.52 5.66
C SER A 136 5.63 6.65 6.12
N GLU A 137 5.60 7.78 5.40
CA GLU A 137 6.44 8.96 5.63
C GLU A 137 5.66 10.23 5.23
N PRO A 138 6.09 11.42 5.67
CA PRO A 138 5.47 12.67 5.23
C PRO A 138 5.42 12.80 3.71
N GLY A 139 4.21 12.97 3.18
CA GLY A 139 3.95 13.11 1.75
C GLY A 139 4.11 11.83 0.93
N LEU A 140 4.28 10.66 1.56
CA LEU A 140 4.38 9.35 0.89
C LEU A 140 3.15 8.49 1.19
N LEU A 141 2.31 8.31 0.17
CA LEU A 141 1.16 7.42 0.18
C LEU A 141 1.43 6.18 -0.66
N VAL A 142 1.09 5.00 -0.12
CA VAL A 142 1.12 3.74 -0.86
C VAL A 142 -0.30 3.19 -0.92
N ILE A 143 -0.85 3.14 -2.13
CA ILE A 143 -2.14 2.52 -2.41
C ILE A 143 -1.90 1.04 -2.67
N LYS A 144 -2.67 0.20 -1.99
CA LYS A 144 -2.54 -1.25 -2.07
C LYS A 144 -3.88 -1.95 -1.90
N HIS A 145 -3.91 -3.23 -2.23
CA HIS A 145 -5.04 -4.11 -1.89
C HIS A 145 -4.57 -5.44 -1.32
N ARG A 146 -5.43 -6.12 -0.57
CA ARG A 146 -5.14 -7.45 -0.03
C ARG A 146 -5.25 -8.52 -1.12
N ARG A 147 -4.26 -9.42 -1.25
CA ARG A 147 -4.34 -10.63 -2.09
C ARG A 147 -4.98 -11.81 -1.35
N ILE A 148 -5.55 -12.73 -2.12
CA ILE A 148 -6.20 -13.97 -1.66
C ILE A 148 -5.16 -15.04 -1.26
N TYR A 149 -4.06 -15.15 -2.01
CA TYR A 149 -3.02 -16.15 -1.78
C TYR A 149 -1.77 -15.54 -1.12
N GLY A 150 -1.32 -16.17 -0.03
CA GLY A 150 -0.14 -15.78 0.74
C GLY A 150 -0.46 -15.06 2.05
N PHE A 151 0.24 -15.42 3.13
CA PHE A 151 0.12 -14.72 4.41
C PHE A 151 0.51 -13.24 4.24
N GLY A 152 -0.44 -12.31 4.44
CA GLY A 152 -0.16 -10.89 4.62
C GLY A 152 0.37 -10.12 3.40
N LYS A 153 0.27 -10.65 2.17
CA LYS A 153 0.81 -9.98 0.99
C LYS A 153 -0.20 -9.00 0.39
N TYR A 154 0.09 -7.71 0.59
CA TYR A 154 -0.56 -6.62 -0.12
C TYR A 154 0.07 -6.42 -1.49
N THR A 155 -0.73 -6.09 -2.51
CA THR A 155 -0.25 -5.63 -3.82
C THR A 155 -0.25 -4.13 -3.84
N ASN A 156 0.90 -3.53 -4.15
CA ASN A 156 0.97 -2.08 -4.36
C ASN A 156 0.39 -1.77 -5.74
N VAL A 157 -0.57 -0.86 -5.78
CA VAL A 157 -1.23 -0.38 -6.99
C VAL A 157 -0.57 0.91 -7.46
N ALA A 158 -0.32 1.82 -6.52
CA ALA A 158 0.29 3.10 -6.82
C ALA A 158 1.04 3.65 -5.60
N VAL A 159 2.05 4.47 -5.86
CA VAL A 159 2.81 5.22 -4.86
C VAL A 159 2.75 6.69 -5.23
N LEU A 160 2.29 7.52 -4.31
CA LEU A 160 2.26 8.97 -4.44
C LEU A 160 3.29 9.55 -3.49
N LYS A 161 4.25 10.31 -4.02
CA LYS A 161 5.29 10.97 -3.22
C LYS A 161 5.34 12.45 -3.57
N GLY A 162 4.80 13.29 -2.70
CA GLY A 162 4.63 14.72 -3.00
C GLY A 162 3.76 14.90 -4.24
N ASP A 163 4.32 15.46 -5.30
CA ASP A 163 3.68 15.62 -6.62
C ASP A 163 3.92 14.45 -7.59
N GLN A 164 4.77 13.48 -7.23
CA GLN A 164 5.11 12.37 -8.09
C GLN A 164 4.10 11.22 -7.95
N ILE A 165 3.61 10.74 -9.09
CA ILE A 165 2.71 9.59 -9.19
C ILE A 165 3.47 8.43 -9.84
N LYS A 166 3.50 7.28 -9.18
CA LYS A 166 4.06 6.03 -9.72
C LYS A 166 2.99 4.96 -9.65
N ILE A 167 2.49 4.51 -10.80
CA ILE A 167 1.54 3.40 -10.88
C ILE A 167 2.33 2.12 -11.11
N VAL A 168 1.99 1.06 -10.38
CA VAL A 168 2.63 -0.24 -10.51
C VAL A 168 1.93 -1.01 -11.62
N GLU A 169 2.69 -1.40 -12.64
CA GLU A 169 2.18 -2.24 -13.72
C GLU A 169 2.50 -3.71 -13.41
N ASP A 170 1.48 -4.50 -13.10
CA ASP A 170 1.66 -5.93 -12.73
C ASP A 170 2.20 -6.78 -13.91
N LYS A 171 2.10 -6.26 -15.15
CA LYS A 171 2.52 -6.96 -16.38
C LYS A 171 3.98 -6.69 -16.80
N SER A 172 4.66 -5.70 -16.21
CA SER A 172 5.97 -5.24 -16.72
C SER A 172 7.13 -6.17 -16.36
N ALA A 173 6.95 -7.05 -15.37
CA ALA A 173 8.01 -7.93 -14.91
C ALA A 173 8.09 -9.26 -15.67
N ILE A 174 7.29 -9.44 -16.72
CA ILE A 174 7.43 -10.52 -17.72
C ILE A 174 8.36 -10.04 -18.86
N SER A 175 9.48 -9.40 -18.53
CA SER A 175 10.57 -9.23 -19.52
C SER A 175 11.46 -10.47 -19.48
N ALA A 176 11.99 -10.88 -20.64
CA ALA A 176 12.77 -12.12 -20.78
C ALA A 176 14.04 -12.16 -19.90
N ASP A 177 14.48 -11.01 -19.39
CA ASP A 177 15.69 -10.86 -18.57
C ASP A 177 15.39 -10.72 -17.06
N CYS A 178 14.16 -10.90 -16.60
CA CYS A 178 13.83 -10.78 -15.18
C CYS A 178 14.35 -12.00 -14.40
N PRO A 179 15.24 -11.82 -13.40
CA PRO A 179 15.71 -12.93 -12.57
C PRO A 179 14.53 -13.64 -11.91
N SER A 180 14.55 -14.98 -11.89
CA SER A 180 13.49 -15.81 -11.28
C SER A 180 13.22 -15.45 -9.82
N MET A 181 14.24 -14.98 -9.10
CA MET A 181 14.10 -14.45 -7.75
C MET A 181 13.27 -13.16 -7.69
N LEU A 182 13.42 -12.24 -8.65
CA LEU A 182 12.58 -11.05 -8.75
C LEU A 182 11.14 -11.42 -9.11
N LEU A 183 10.94 -12.42 -9.97
CA LEU A 183 9.61 -12.97 -10.23
C LEU A 183 8.97 -13.56 -8.98
N SER A 184 9.73 -14.23 -8.12
CA SER A 184 9.25 -14.73 -6.81
C SER A 184 9.00 -13.62 -5.79
N LEU A 185 9.81 -12.55 -5.79
CA LEU A 185 9.63 -11.37 -4.94
C LEU A 185 8.41 -10.53 -5.36
N LEU A 186 8.20 -10.41 -6.66
CA LEU A 186 7.04 -9.77 -7.30
C LEU A 186 5.83 -10.71 -7.39
N ASP A 187 6.01 -11.98 -7.00
CA ASP A 187 5.00 -13.04 -6.92
C ASP A 187 4.31 -13.34 -8.28
N LEU A 188 5.03 -13.17 -9.39
CA LEU A 188 4.56 -13.39 -10.77
C LEU A 188 4.65 -14.85 -11.21
N THR A 189 5.40 -15.66 -10.47
CA THR A 189 5.41 -17.12 -10.59
C THR A 189 4.70 -17.71 -9.39
N ALA A 190 3.38 -17.65 -9.40
CA ALA A 190 2.59 -18.44 -8.47
C ALA A 190 2.90 -19.93 -8.72
N HIS A 191 3.26 -20.66 -7.66
CA HIS A 191 3.24 -22.12 -7.49
C HIS A 191 4.55 -22.93 -7.45
N SER A 192 5.75 -22.36 -7.56
CA SER A 192 6.93 -23.25 -7.60
C SER A 192 8.20 -22.62 -7.02
N TYR A 193 8.58 -23.15 -5.85
CA TYR A 193 9.89 -23.06 -5.19
C TYR A 193 10.21 -21.73 -4.50
N TRP A 194 9.72 -21.59 -3.26
CA TRP A 194 10.37 -20.76 -2.25
C TRP A 194 11.73 -21.38 -1.91
N ASN A 195 12.73 -21.14 -2.77
CA ASN A 195 14.10 -21.58 -2.51
C ASN A 195 14.68 -20.75 -1.35
N ASP A 196 15.45 -21.39 -0.47
CA ASP A 196 15.92 -20.84 0.81
C ASP A 196 16.69 -19.51 0.64
N SER A 197 17.36 -19.34 -0.50
CA SER A 197 18.12 -18.15 -0.89
C SER A 197 17.26 -16.89 -1.10
N ALA A 198 16.04 -17.04 -1.65
CA ALA A 198 15.11 -15.92 -1.82
C ALA A 198 14.61 -15.40 -0.46
N ASN A 199 14.49 -16.28 0.52
CA ASN A 199 14.10 -15.93 1.89
C ASN A 199 15.17 -15.08 2.59
N ILE A 200 16.46 -15.42 2.41
CA ILE A 200 17.59 -14.66 3.00
C ILE A 200 17.62 -13.22 2.47
N LEU A 201 17.42 -13.01 1.17
CA LEU A 201 17.45 -11.66 0.57
C LEU A 201 16.25 -10.82 1.01
N ILE A 202 15.08 -11.42 1.20
CA ILE A 202 13.92 -10.76 1.82
C ILE A 202 14.26 -10.33 3.25
N GLN A 203 14.80 -11.24 4.06
CA GLN A 203 15.18 -10.95 5.44
C GLN A 203 16.22 -9.83 5.53
N LEU A 204 17.20 -9.83 4.62
CA LEU A 204 18.21 -8.77 4.52
C LEU A 204 17.57 -7.43 4.16
N ALA A 205 16.69 -7.40 3.16
CA ALA A 205 15.98 -6.18 2.76
C ALA A 205 15.08 -5.63 3.89
N VAL A 206 14.40 -6.50 4.63
CA VAL A 206 13.60 -6.13 5.81
C VAL A 206 14.48 -5.55 6.91
N SER A 207 15.62 -6.18 7.19
CA SER A 207 16.59 -5.70 8.20
C SER A 207 17.18 -4.34 7.81
N MET A 208 17.57 -4.16 6.54
CA MET A 208 18.06 -2.88 6.02
C MET A 208 17.01 -1.77 6.15
N ARG A 209 15.75 -2.07 5.82
CA ARG A 209 14.65 -1.11 5.97
C ARG A 209 14.41 -0.74 7.44
N ALA A 210 14.44 -1.73 8.34
CA ALA A 210 14.29 -1.50 9.78
C ALA A 210 15.39 -0.62 10.37
N HIS A 211 16.59 -0.66 9.78
CA HIS A 211 17.72 0.17 10.21
C HIS A 211 17.52 1.67 9.90
N GLY A 212 16.66 2.02 8.94
CA GLY A 212 16.28 3.41 8.65
C GLY A 212 17.43 4.30 8.15
N ARG A 213 18.53 3.71 7.67
CA ARG A 213 19.68 4.41 7.09
C ARG A 213 19.88 3.99 5.63
N GLY A 214 20.54 4.86 4.85
CA GLY A 214 20.89 4.56 3.46
C GLY A 214 21.87 3.38 3.36
N GLY A 215 21.71 2.58 2.31
CA GLY A 215 22.57 1.45 1.98
C GLY A 215 22.11 0.77 0.69
N ALA A 216 23.01 0.07 0.01
CA ALA A 216 22.71 -0.68 -1.21
C ALA A 216 23.22 -2.12 -1.08
N VAL A 217 22.44 -3.08 -1.60
CA VAL A 217 22.87 -4.47 -1.78
C VAL A 217 22.85 -4.73 -3.27
N LEU A 218 24.01 -5.14 -3.81
CA LEU A 218 24.16 -5.54 -5.20
C LEU A 218 24.20 -7.08 -5.25
N VAL A 219 23.27 -7.68 -5.98
CA VAL A 219 23.25 -9.13 -6.23
C VAL A 219 23.81 -9.34 -7.63
N VAL A 220 24.87 -10.15 -7.73
CA VAL A 220 25.60 -10.40 -8.99
C VAL A 220 25.64 -11.89 -9.29
N PRO A 221 25.72 -12.30 -10.57
CA PRO A 221 25.86 -13.71 -10.91
C PRO A 221 27.14 -14.30 -10.31
N ASP A 222 27.04 -15.51 -9.77
CA ASP A 222 28.21 -16.24 -9.27
C ASP A 222 29.09 -16.74 -10.43
N GLY A 223 30.41 -16.77 -10.23
CA GLY A 223 31.37 -17.30 -11.19
C GLY A 223 31.72 -16.40 -12.39
N THR A 224 31.18 -15.19 -12.50
CA THR A 224 31.58 -14.20 -13.53
C THR A 224 31.80 -12.80 -12.93
N LYS A 225 32.70 -12.04 -13.57
CA LYS A 225 32.98 -10.63 -13.27
C LYS A 225 32.47 -9.66 -14.34
N ASP A 226 31.74 -10.14 -15.34
CA ASP A 226 31.26 -9.30 -16.45
C ASP A 226 30.35 -8.16 -15.95
N TRP A 227 29.67 -8.36 -14.82
CA TRP A 227 28.86 -7.34 -14.16
C TRP A 227 29.69 -6.10 -13.75
N GLU A 228 30.99 -6.24 -13.47
CA GLU A 228 31.87 -5.12 -13.14
C GLU A 228 31.95 -4.12 -14.31
N GLN A 229 31.86 -4.58 -15.57
CA GLN A 229 31.85 -3.71 -16.75
C GLN A 229 30.58 -2.86 -16.86
N SER A 230 29.49 -3.29 -16.20
CA SER A 230 28.20 -2.59 -16.20
C SER A 230 28.13 -1.50 -15.13
N VAL A 231 29.16 -1.37 -14.28
CA VAL A 231 29.21 -0.39 -13.19
C VAL A 231 30.32 0.62 -13.44
N ILE A 232 30.01 1.91 -13.26
CA ILE A 232 31.00 2.98 -13.38
C ILE A 232 31.96 2.90 -12.20
N HIS A 233 33.25 2.72 -12.50
CA HIS A 233 34.32 2.65 -11.53
C HIS A 233 34.97 4.03 -11.31
N PRO A 234 35.42 4.36 -10.08
CA PRO A 234 35.30 3.57 -8.85
C PRO A 234 33.91 3.69 -8.21
N ILE A 235 33.46 2.61 -7.55
CA ILE A 235 32.28 2.67 -6.68
C ILE A 235 32.70 3.47 -5.43
N SER A 236 32.33 4.74 -5.38
CA SER A 236 32.64 5.60 -4.23
C SER A 236 31.73 5.20 -3.07
N TYR A 237 32.30 4.49 -2.09
CA TYR A 237 31.66 4.32 -0.79
C TYR A 237 31.70 5.69 -0.07
N ALA A 238 30.52 6.26 0.20
CA ALA A 238 30.36 7.43 1.06
C ALA A 238 30.10 6.98 2.50
#